data_AF-A0A136IR48-F1
#
_entry.id   AF-A0A136IR48-F1
#
_cell.length_a   1.000
_cell.length_b   1.000
_cell.length_c   1.000
_cell.angle_alpha   90.00
_cell.angle_beta   90.00
_cell.angle_gamma   90.00
#
_symmetry.space_group_name_H-M   'P 1'
#
loop_
_entity.id
_entity.type
_entity.pdbx_description
1 polymer ?
#
loop_
_entity_poly.entity_id
_entity_poly.type
_entity_poly.pdbx_seq_one_letter_code
_entity_poly.pdbx_strand_id
1 'polypeptide(L)'
;MAPSYSITVKNRTGVPQDYYLFSSPASVSGDASGSDVWSNVMHTLRTPRDGVARFEMSRSYYAICGTFDADPAHGGKVSVYKTQPVTVGTGEGAGMGSTVKLTVTEDGSVCDLETPVTPGEGKIGAFVVDTGTDFTQMDARKNNLFIGIASSRDGDRFAIENTFTPLPNCRYYLAPTETFYIAGGHTEESNLVKISVVGKRMAVDFRTRGADDVTLVQNEDGSFIFQ
;
A
#
# COMPACT_ATOMS: atom_id res chain seq x y z
N MET A 1 2.73 20.81 -5.70
CA MET A 1 1.98 19.84 -4.89
C MET A 1 1.96 18.54 -5.65
N ALA A 2 2.30 17.40 -5.01
CA ALA A 2 2.12 16.10 -5.65
C ALA A 2 0.63 15.85 -5.92
N PRO A 3 0.25 15.24 -7.04
CA PRO A 3 -1.14 14.89 -7.30
C PRO A 3 -1.61 13.88 -6.25
N SER A 4 -2.86 13.99 -5.81
CA SER A 4 -3.41 13.23 -4.68
C SER A 4 -4.88 12.93 -4.90
N TYR A 5 -5.32 11.81 -4.33
CA TYR A 5 -6.73 11.47 -4.21
C TYR A 5 -7.27 11.90 -2.84
N SER A 6 -8.53 12.31 -2.77
CA SER A 6 -9.22 12.60 -1.50
C SER A 6 -10.54 11.85 -1.37
N ILE A 7 -10.76 11.28 -0.19
CA ILE A 7 -12.05 10.72 0.21
C ILE A 7 -12.56 11.46 1.44
N THR A 8 -13.73 12.06 1.33
CA THR A 8 -14.44 12.71 2.42
C THR A 8 -15.57 11.81 2.89
N VAL A 9 -15.64 11.48 4.18
CA VAL A 9 -16.71 10.66 4.77
C VAL A 9 -17.53 11.53 5.73
N LYS A 10 -18.83 11.68 5.45
CA LYS A 10 -19.79 12.35 6.33
C LYS A 10 -20.42 11.33 7.26
N ASN A 11 -20.19 11.48 8.56
CA ASN A 11 -20.72 10.57 9.56
C ASN A 11 -22.17 10.92 9.89
N ARG A 12 -23.12 10.19 9.30
CA ARG A 12 -24.57 10.28 9.58
C ARG A 12 -25.06 9.05 10.35
N THR A 13 -24.19 8.40 11.12
CA THR A 13 -24.57 7.20 11.88
C THR A 13 -25.32 7.50 13.18
N GLY A 14 -25.45 8.78 13.56
CA GLY A 14 -26.04 9.21 14.83
C GLY A 14 -25.11 9.12 16.05
N VAL A 15 -23.91 8.54 15.90
CA VAL A 15 -22.89 8.39 16.96
C VAL A 15 -21.48 8.69 16.42
N PRO A 16 -20.47 8.94 17.28
CA PRO A 16 -19.07 9.00 16.84
C PRO A 16 -18.63 7.68 16.17
N GLN A 17 -17.79 7.79 15.14
CA GLN A 17 -17.27 6.64 14.38
C GLN A 17 -15.75 6.73 14.22
N ASP A 18 -15.09 5.58 14.28
CA ASP A 18 -13.72 5.43 13.80
C ASP A 18 -13.76 4.92 12.36
N TYR A 19 -12.95 5.52 11.50
CA TYR A 19 -12.79 5.12 10.11
C TYR A 19 -11.35 4.74 9.84
N TYR A 20 -11.16 3.79 8.94
CA TYR A 20 -9.86 3.44 8.42
C TYR A 20 -9.89 3.25 6.91
N LEU A 21 -8.78 3.65 6.28
CA LEU A 21 -8.53 3.57 4.85
C LEU A 21 -7.47 2.50 4.58
N PHE A 22 -7.66 1.70 3.55
CA PHE A 22 -6.65 0.78 3.01
C PHE A 22 -6.84 0.64 1.49
N SER A 23 -5.77 0.27 0.78
CA SER A 23 -5.83 0.08 -0.67
C SER A 23 -6.33 -1.32 -1.05
N SER A 24 -6.83 -1.51 -2.28
CA SER A 24 -6.92 -2.85 -2.85
C SER A 24 -5.52 -3.48 -2.97
N PRO A 25 -5.38 -4.80 -3.12
CA PRO A 25 -4.08 -5.41 -3.35
C PRO A 25 -3.51 -4.86 -4.66
N ALA A 26 -2.26 -4.42 -4.63
CA ALA A 26 -1.54 -4.02 -5.83
C ALA A 26 -1.38 -5.20 -6.79
N SER A 27 -1.28 -4.92 -8.08
CA SER A 27 -0.93 -5.97 -9.05
C SER A 27 0.57 -6.20 -8.98
N VAL A 28 0.95 -7.44 -8.66
CA VAL A 28 2.34 -7.90 -8.65
C VAL A 28 2.48 -8.96 -9.73
N SER A 29 3.41 -8.74 -10.67
CA SER A 29 3.73 -9.69 -11.74
C SER A 29 5.24 -9.91 -11.85
N GLY A 30 5.66 -10.91 -12.62
CA GLY A 30 7.08 -11.28 -12.78
C GLY A 30 7.35 -12.73 -12.40
N ASP A 31 8.56 -13.01 -11.91
CA ASP A 31 9.09 -14.39 -11.76
C ASP A 31 8.41 -15.19 -10.63
N ALA A 32 7.76 -14.51 -9.69
CA ALA A 32 7.18 -15.10 -8.49
C ALA A 32 5.75 -14.61 -8.22
N SER A 33 4.89 -14.64 -9.25
CA SER A 33 3.45 -14.34 -9.11
C SER A 33 2.73 -15.43 -8.31
N GLY A 34 2.86 -15.40 -6.98
CA GLY A 34 2.24 -16.37 -6.08
C GLY A 34 2.31 -16.02 -4.59
N SER A 35 3.05 -14.98 -4.20
CA SER A 35 3.01 -14.47 -2.82
C SER A 35 1.68 -13.77 -2.53
N ASP A 36 1.07 -14.07 -1.39
CA ASP A 36 -0.12 -13.34 -0.92
C ASP A 36 0.24 -11.87 -0.72
N VAL A 37 -0.38 -10.99 -1.53
CA VAL A 37 -0.24 -9.54 -1.41
C VAL A 37 -1.24 -9.05 -0.38
N TRP A 38 -0.71 -8.46 0.69
CA TRP A 38 -1.50 -7.91 1.77
C TRP A 38 -1.79 -6.44 1.51
N SER A 39 -2.97 -5.98 1.95
CA SER A 39 -3.24 -4.55 2.09
C SER A 39 -2.92 -4.13 3.51
N ASN A 40 -2.47 -2.88 3.67
CA ASN A 40 -2.19 -2.29 4.97
C ASN A 40 -3.16 -1.13 5.25
N VAL A 41 -3.47 -0.90 6.53
CA VAL A 41 -4.17 0.30 6.95
C VAL A 41 -3.26 1.50 6.71
N MET A 42 -3.70 2.38 5.82
CA MET A 42 -2.98 3.60 5.45
C MET A 42 -3.20 4.72 6.45
N HIS A 43 -4.47 4.93 6.83
CA HIS A 43 -4.89 6.05 7.68
C HIS A 43 -6.06 5.64 8.58
N THR A 44 -6.10 6.22 9.77
CA THR A 44 -7.24 6.10 10.69
C THR A 44 -7.71 7.48 11.16
N LEU A 45 -9.02 7.68 11.27
CA LEU A 45 -9.60 8.94 11.74
C LEU A 45 -10.85 8.69 12.58
N ARG A 46 -10.89 9.30 13.77
CA ARG A 46 -12.09 9.36 14.61
C ARG A 46 -12.91 10.60 14.28
N THR A 47 -14.20 10.41 14.04
CA THR A 47 -15.12 11.45 13.60
C THR A 47 -16.30 11.55 14.56
N PRO A 48 -16.61 12.75 15.09
CA PRO A 48 -17.79 12.93 15.93
C PRO A 48 -19.08 12.70 15.12
N ARG A 49 -20.20 12.56 15.83
CA ARG A 49 -21.54 12.56 15.21
C ARG A 49 -21.70 13.79 14.32
N ASP A 50 -22.25 13.60 13.12
CA ASP A 50 -22.46 14.65 12.10
C ASP A 50 -21.17 15.35 11.62
N GLY A 51 -20.01 14.80 12.00
CA GLY A 51 -18.69 15.27 11.59
C GLY A 51 -18.25 14.71 10.24
N VAL A 52 -17.02 15.08 9.87
CA VAL A 52 -16.40 14.70 8.59
C VAL A 52 -15.00 14.15 8.82
N ALA A 53 -14.70 12.98 8.25
CA ALA A 53 -13.34 12.50 8.05
C ALA A 53 -12.88 12.84 6.64
N ARG A 54 -11.63 13.28 6.47
CA ARG A 54 -11.01 13.52 5.17
C ARG A 54 -9.69 12.75 5.10
N PHE A 55 -9.62 11.84 4.13
CA PHE A 55 -8.45 11.06 3.81
C PHE A 55 -7.80 11.64 2.55
N GLU A 56 -6.47 11.74 2.54
CA GLU A 56 -5.70 12.17 1.38
C GLU A 56 -4.63 11.13 1.08
N MET A 57 -4.56 10.66 -0.16
CA MET A 57 -3.60 9.67 -0.63
C MET A 57 -2.71 10.30 -1.69
N SER A 58 -1.40 10.23 -1.51
CA SER A 58 -0.43 10.77 -2.46
C SER A 58 -0.26 9.82 -3.66
N ARG A 59 0.00 10.38 -4.84
CA ARG A 59 0.42 9.61 -6.02
C ARG A 59 1.93 9.61 -6.22
N SER A 60 2.69 10.04 -5.21
CA SER A 60 4.14 9.84 -5.14
C SER A 60 4.40 8.52 -4.42
N TYR A 61 4.88 7.54 -5.17
CA TYR A 61 5.09 6.16 -4.70
C TYR A 61 6.52 5.90 -4.27
N TYR A 62 6.65 4.98 -3.33
CA TYR A 62 7.92 4.54 -2.76
C TYR A 62 7.95 3.02 -2.74
N ALA A 63 9.09 2.46 -3.11
CA ALA A 63 9.41 1.09 -2.76
C ALA A 63 9.79 1.06 -1.28
N ILE A 64 9.31 0.04 -0.57
CA ILE A 64 9.60 -0.15 0.85
C ILE A 64 10.09 -1.58 1.09
N CYS A 65 10.92 -1.74 2.12
CA CYS A 65 11.24 -3.05 2.67
C CYS A 65 11.26 -2.98 4.20
N GLY A 66 11.01 -4.12 4.84
CA GLY A 66 11.05 -4.23 6.30
C GLY A 66 10.69 -5.63 6.79
N THR A 67 10.13 -5.70 7.99
CA THR A 67 9.67 -6.94 8.61
C THR A 67 8.23 -6.88 9.11
N PHE A 68 7.54 -8.02 9.08
CA PHE A 68 6.29 -8.19 9.81
C PHE A 68 6.61 -8.50 11.28
N ASP A 69 5.92 -7.82 12.20
CA ASP A 69 6.07 -8.04 13.65
C ASP A 69 5.54 -9.42 14.09
N ALA A 70 4.74 -10.07 13.24
CA ALA A 70 4.23 -11.43 13.41
C ALA A 70 4.03 -12.09 12.04
N ASP A 71 3.72 -13.40 12.02
CA ASP A 71 3.35 -14.08 10.78
C ASP A 71 2.14 -13.37 10.13
N PRO A 72 2.28 -12.83 8.90
CA PRO A 72 1.23 -12.07 8.24
C PRO A 72 -0.08 -12.86 8.09
N ALA A 73 -0.02 -14.19 8.02
CA ALA A 73 -1.20 -15.05 7.95
C ALA A 73 -2.18 -14.83 9.11
N HIS A 74 -1.66 -14.45 10.28
CA HIS A 74 -2.38 -14.23 11.53
C HIS A 74 -2.71 -12.75 11.80
N GLY A 75 -2.44 -11.87 10.84
CA GLY A 75 -2.45 -10.44 11.05
C GLY A 75 -1.18 -9.96 11.76
N GLY A 76 -0.94 -8.66 11.69
CA GLY A 76 0.27 -8.07 12.26
C GLY A 76 0.46 -6.64 11.81
N LYS A 77 1.48 -6.01 12.37
CA LYS A 77 1.96 -4.69 11.97
C LYS A 77 3.27 -4.85 11.22
N VAL A 78 3.58 -3.89 10.36
CA VAL A 78 4.83 -3.84 9.62
C VAL A 78 5.77 -2.81 10.21
N SER A 79 7.05 -3.16 10.24
CA SER A 79 8.15 -2.30 10.63
C SER A 79 9.01 -2.03 9.39
N VAL A 80 8.97 -0.80 8.87
CA VAL A 80 9.72 -0.40 7.66
C VAL A 80 11.16 -0.04 8.02
N TYR A 81 12.12 -0.62 7.32
CA TYR A 81 13.54 -0.30 7.49
C TYR A 81 14.00 0.79 6.55
N LYS A 82 13.56 0.72 5.28
CA LYS A 82 13.94 1.70 4.26
C LYS A 82 12.84 1.95 3.25
N THR A 83 12.86 3.18 2.73
CA THR A 83 12.02 3.65 1.64
C THR A 83 12.88 4.23 0.54
N GLN A 84 12.44 4.08 -0.72
CA GLN A 84 13.08 4.70 -1.88
C GLN A 84 12.03 5.26 -2.82
N PRO A 85 12.14 6.53 -3.28
CA PRO A 85 11.18 7.12 -4.20
C PRO A 85 11.27 6.42 -5.56
N VAL A 86 10.13 6.04 -6.12
CA VAL A 86 10.07 5.35 -7.42
C VAL A 86 9.13 6.06 -8.39
N THR A 87 9.49 5.99 -9.66
CA THR A 87 8.66 6.47 -10.77
C THR A 87 7.91 5.29 -11.38
N VAL A 88 6.60 5.40 -11.49
CA VAL A 88 5.77 4.41 -12.18
C VAL A 88 5.89 4.62 -13.70
N GLY A 89 6.04 3.54 -14.46
CA GLY A 89 6.18 3.64 -15.91
C GLY A 89 4.96 4.24 -16.59
N THR A 90 5.19 5.08 -17.59
CA THR A 90 4.16 5.73 -18.42
C THR A 90 4.25 5.34 -19.89
N GLY A 91 5.34 4.69 -20.31
CA GLY A 91 5.58 4.28 -21.70
C GLY A 91 6.87 3.47 -21.85
N GLU A 92 7.41 3.45 -23.07
CA GLU A 92 8.69 2.82 -23.40
C GLU A 92 9.86 3.82 -23.34
N GLY A 93 11.10 3.33 -23.31
CA GLY A 93 12.31 4.14 -23.30
C GLY A 93 12.37 5.08 -22.09
N ALA A 94 12.34 6.40 -22.33
CA ALA A 94 12.30 7.40 -21.26
C ALA A 94 11.03 7.33 -20.38
N GLY A 95 9.97 6.67 -20.87
CA GLY A 95 8.74 6.45 -20.12
C GLY A 95 8.77 5.23 -19.19
N MET A 96 9.87 4.48 -19.13
CA MET A 96 9.97 3.30 -18.27
C MET A 96 10.07 3.69 -16.79
N GLY A 97 9.39 2.93 -15.94
CA GLY A 97 9.41 3.11 -14.49
C GLY A 97 10.75 2.72 -13.88
N SER A 98 10.93 3.08 -12.62
CA SER A 98 12.17 2.83 -11.88
C SER A 98 12.42 1.33 -11.67
N THR A 99 13.68 0.95 -11.55
CA THR A 99 14.11 -0.33 -10.96
C THR A 99 14.86 -0.05 -9.67
N VAL A 100 14.46 -0.70 -8.58
CA VAL A 100 15.17 -0.68 -7.30
C VAL A 100 15.67 -2.09 -6.99
N LYS A 101 16.91 -2.19 -6.53
CA LYS A 101 17.47 -3.47 -6.09
C LYS A 101 17.26 -3.64 -4.59
N LEU A 102 16.72 -4.80 -4.22
CA LEU A 102 16.64 -5.28 -2.85
C LEU A 102 17.90 -6.09 -2.55
N THR A 103 18.54 -5.76 -1.45
CA THR A 103 19.56 -6.60 -0.82
C THR A 103 19.09 -6.99 0.57
N VAL A 104 19.63 -8.09 1.10
CA VAL A 104 19.40 -8.56 2.44
C VAL A 104 20.76 -8.85 3.07
N THR A 105 21.02 -8.19 4.19
CA THR A 105 22.28 -8.24 4.93
C THR A 105 22.07 -8.94 6.27
N GLU A 106 23.12 -8.97 7.11
CA GLU A 106 23.08 -9.48 8.48
C GLU A 106 22.47 -10.89 8.56
N ASP A 107 23.09 -11.84 7.84
CA ASP A 107 22.68 -13.24 7.79
C ASP A 107 21.21 -13.45 7.34
N GLY A 108 20.73 -12.59 6.44
CA GLY A 108 19.41 -12.73 5.83
C GLY A 108 18.28 -12.06 6.62
N SER A 109 18.59 -11.21 7.61
CA SER A 109 17.59 -10.67 8.56
C SER A 109 17.21 -9.20 8.35
N VAL A 110 18.06 -8.42 7.68
CA VAL A 110 17.82 -6.99 7.44
C VAL A 110 17.77 -6.75 5.95
N CYS A 111 16.66 -6.23 5.45
CA CYS A 111 16.57 -5.80 4.05
C CYS A 111 17.08 -4.37 3.87
N ASP A 112 17.61 -4.09 2.69
CA ASP A 112 17.99 -2.77 2.25
C ASP A 112 17.53 -2.53 0.80
N LEU A 113 17.31 -1.27 0.46
CA LEU A 113 16.93 -0.83 -0.89
C LEU A 113 18.00 0.12 -1.43
N GLU A 114 18.60 -0.25 -2.56
CA GLU A 114 19.56 0.60 -3.27
C GLU A 114 18.87 1.83 -3.89
N THR A 115 19.64 2.83 -4.32
CA THR A 115 19.08 3.97 -5.04
C THR A 115 18.45 3.51 -6.36
N PRO A 116 17.19 3.86 -6.66
CA PRO A 116 16.53 3.42 -7.88
C PRO A 116 17.16 4.00 -9.15
N VAL A 117 17.20 3.20 -10.21
CA VAL A 117 17.58 3.63 -11.56
C VAL A 117 16.32 4.05 -12.34
N THR A 118 16.35 5.23 -12.96
CA THR A 118 15.24 5.76 -13.78
C THR A 118 15.80 6.47 -15.04
N PRO A 119 15.37 6.12 -16.26
CA PRO A 119 14.46 5.03 -16.59
C PRO A 119 15.08 3.68 -16.22
N GLY A 120 14.26 2.84 -15.57
CA GLY A 120 14.63 1.47 -15.23
C GLY A 120 13.92 0.49 -16.17
N GLU A 121 13.45 -0.61 -15.60
CA GLU A 121 12.76 -1.68 -16.30
C GLU A 121 11.24 -1.70 -16.01
N GLY A 122 10.73 -0.70 -15.28
CA GLY A 122 9.30 -0.56 -14.99
C GLY A 122 8.47 -0.44 -16.25
N LYS A 123 7.50 -1.35 -16.42
CA LYS A 123 6.52 -1.29 -17.51
C LYS A 123 5.48 -0.20 -17.25
N ILE A 124 4.63 0.08 -18.24
CA ILE A 124 3.49 0.99 -18.07
C ILE A 124 2.67 0.57 -16.84
N GLY A 125 2.47 1.51 -15.93
CA GLY A 125 1.73 1.31 -14.69
C GLY A 125 2.52 0.66 -13.56
N ALA A 126 3.80 0.33 -13.73
CA ALA A 126 4.60 -0.34 -12.70
C ALA A 126 6.01 0.24 -12.51
N PHE A 127 6.59 -0.04 -11.35
CA PHE A 127 8.04 0.00 -11.10
C PHE A 127 8.55 -1.41 -10.79
N VAL A 128 9.86 -1.62 -10.76
CA VAL A 128 10.48 -2.92 -10.51
C VAL A 128 11.20 -2.95 -9.17
N VAL A 129 10.99 -4.02 -8.41
CA VAL A 129 11.90 -4.45 -7.32
C VAL A 129 12.62 -5.70 -7.79
N ASP A 130 13.95 -5.63 -7.88
CA ASP A 130 14.83 -6.72 -8.28
C ASP A 130 15.52 -7.31 -7.04
N THR A 131 15.26 -8.58 -6.73
CA THR A 131 15.81 -9.23 -5.53
C THR A 131 17.08 -10.01 -5.85
N GLY A 132 18.12 -9.81 -5.03
CA GLY A 132 19.38 -10.51 -5.16
C GLY A 132 19.33 -12.00 -4.77
N THR A 133 20.50 -12.63 -4.84
CA THR A 133 20.75 -14.02 -4.40
C THR A 133 21.34 -14.07 -2.98
N ASP A 134 21.30 -12.97 -2.25
CA ASP A 134 21.91 -12.74 -0.95
C ASP A 134 21.06 -13.21 0.24
N PHE A 135 19.87 -13.73 -0.04
CA PHE A 135 19.03 -14.44 0.92
C PHE A 135 18.35 -15.64 0.28
N THR A 136 17.79 -16.51 1.10
CA THR A 136 16.94 -17.62 0.66
C THR A 136 15.47 -17.35 0.95
N GLN A 137 14.56 -18.10 0.33
CA GLN A 137 13.14 -18.07 0.71
C GLN A 137 12.94 -18.41 2.20
N MET A 138 13.80 -19.25 2.78
CA MET A 138 13.74 -19.60 4.19
C MET A 138 14.10 -18.41 5.07
N ASP A 139 15.11 -17.62 4.70
CA ASP A 139 15.51 -16.41 5.44
C ASP A 139 14.38 -15.38 5.40
N ALA A 140 13.79 -15.15 4.23
CA ALA A 140 12.65 -14.24 4.09
C ALA A 140 11.47 -14.62 4.99
N ARG A 141 11.15 -15.92 5.09
CA ARG A 141 10.08 -16.41 5.97
C ARG A 141 10.46 -16.36 7.43
N LYS A 142 11.66 -16.83 7.79
CA LYS A 142 12.13 -16.90 9.18
C LYS A 142 12.25 -15.52 9.82
N ASN A 143 12.70 -14.54 9.02
CA ASN A 143 12.90 -13.16 9.46
C ASN A 143 11.71 -12.26 9.11
N ASN A 144 10.59 -12.83 8.64
CA ASN A 144 9.38 -12.11 8.27
C ASN A 144 9.63 -10.92 7.31
N LEU A 145 10.57 -11.05 6.38
CA LEU A 145 10.90 -9.97 5.44
C LEU A 145 9.69 -9.65 4.56
N PHE A 146 9.52 -8.37 4.25
CA PHE A 146 8.60 -7.91 3.22
C PHE A 146 9.24 -6.88 2.30
N ILE A 147 8.67 -6.82 1.10
CA ILE A 147 8.75 -5.64 0.22
C ILE A 147 7.35 -5.15 -0.09
N GLY A 148 7.24 -3.92 -0.55
CA GLY A 148 5.92 -3.34 -0.80
C GLY A 148 5.93 -1.99 -1.49
N ILE A 149 4.74 -1.40 -1.47
CA ILE A 149 4.45 -0.06 -1.98
C ILE A 149 4.00 0.79 -0.78
N ALA A 150 4.56 1.99 -0.69
CA ALA A 150 4.01 3.07 0.12
C ALA A 150 3.77 4.31 -0.74
N SER A 151 2.96 5.23 -0.23
CA SER A 151 2.83 6.58 -0.76
C SER A 151 3.17 7.61 0.30
N SER A 152 3.70 8.75 -0.14
CA SER A 152 3.99 9.88 0.74
C SER A 152 3.80 11.20 0.01
N ARG A 153 3.30 12.22 0.70
CA ARG A 153 3.14 13.57 0.15
C ARG A 153 4.43 14.40 0.28
N ASP A 154 5.16 14.19 1.36
CA ASP A 154 6.31 14.99 1.79
C ASP A 154 7.64 14.22 1.75
N GLY A 155 7.59 12.88 1.64
CA GLY A 155 8.76 12.01 1.73
C GLY A 155 9.19 11.70 3.16
N ASP A 156 8.45 12.18 4.16
CA ASP A 156 8.74 11.97 5.59
C ASP A 156 7.73 11.03 6.25
N ARG A 157 6.45 11.12 5.86
CA ARG A 157 5.37 10.28 6.38
C ARG A 157 4.85 9.35 5.29
N PHE A 158 4.91 8.06 5.55
CA PHE A 158 4.56 7.02 4.58
C PHE A 158 3.25 6.34 4.97
N ALA A 159 2.30 6.32 4.04
CA ALA A 159 1.15 5.45 4.08
C ALA A 159 1.51 4.14 3.37
N ILE A 160 1.63 3.06 4.15
CA ILE A 160 1.94 1.74 3.60
C ILE A 160 0.69 1.19 2.93
N GLU A 161 0.79 0.83 1.64
CA GLU A 161 -0.36 0.39 0.85
C GLU A 161 -0.43 -1.12 0.81
N ASN A 162 0.62 -1.75 0.30
CA ASN A 162 0.65 -3.18 0.07
C ASN A 162 2.01 -3.78 0.38
N THR A 163 2.01 -4.97 0.98
CA THR A 163 3.21 -5.67 1.39
C THR A 163 3.10 -7.16 1.08
N PHE A 164 4.24 -7.80 0.78
CA PHE A 164 4.33 -9.24 0.58
C PHE A 164 5.74 -9.75 0.84
N THR A 165 5.86 -11.05 1.15
CA THR A 165 7.16 -11.69 1.36
C THR A 165 7.86 -11.91 0.02
N PRO A 166 9.10 -11.39 -0.16
CA PRO A 166 9.85 -11.60 -1.38
C PRO A 166 10.46 -13.01 -1.45
N LEU A 167 10.58 -13.53 -2.66
CA LEU A 167 11.51 -14.62 -3.02
C LEU A 167 12.83 -14.04 -3.53
N PRO A 168 13.96 -14.74 -3.32
CA PRO A 168 15.26 -14.33 -3.84
C PRO A 168 15.36 -14.55 -5.35
N ASN A 169 16.28 -13.83 -6.00
CA ASN A 169 16.55 -13.91 -7.43
C ASN A 169 15.29 -13.78 -8.30
N CYS A 170 14.45 -12.80 -7.98
CA CYS A 170 13.18 -12.57 -8.65
C CYS A 170 13.02 -11.10 -9.02
N ARG A 171 12.37 -10.87 -10.15
CA ARG A 171 11.95 -9.54 -10.56
C ARG A 171 10.46 -9.35 -10.34
N TYR A 172 10.09 -8.37 -9.53
CA TYR A 172 8.71 -7.98 -9.28
C TYR A 172 8.38 -6.70 -10.01
N TYR A 173 7.31 -6.70 -10.81
CA TYR A 173 6.70 -5.50 -11.36
C TYR A 173 5.51 -5.13 -10.46
N LEU A 174 5.63 -4.03 -9.73
CA LEU A 174 4.64 -3.57 -8.77
C LEU A 174 3.85 -2.42 -9.39
N ALA A 175 2.55 -2.64 -9.60
CA ALA A 175 1.62 -1.63 -10.08
C ALA A 175 0.75 -1.14 -8.92
N PRO A 176 0.93 0.11 -8.45
CA PRO A 176 0.04 0.71 -7.46
C PRO A 176 -1.41 0.72 -7.92
N THR A 177 -2.33 0.72 -6.96
CA THR A 177 -3.77 0.77 -7.24
C THR A 177 -4.31 2.18 -7.08
N GLU A 178 -5.41 2.46 -7.78
CA GLU A 178 -6.23 3.66 -7.61
C GLU A 178 -7.59 3.30 -6.99
N THR A 179 -7.70 2.09 -6.43
CA THR A 179 -8.88 1.61 -5.70
C THR A 179 -8.57 1.54 -4.21
N PHE A 180 -9.35 2.26 -3.42
CA PHE A 180 -9.23 2.30 -1.98
C PHE A 180 -10.53 1.86 -1.32
N TYR A 181 -10.44 1.38 -0.08
CA TYR A 181 -11.57 0.98 0.72
C TYR A 181 -11.66 1.84 1.98
N ILE A 182 -12.87 2.31 2.27
CA ILE A 182 -13.23 2.91 3.56
C ILE A 182 -14.06 1.91 4.33
N ALA A 183 -13.75 1.72 5.60
CA ALA A 183 -14.54 0.93 6.52
C ALA A 183 -14.73 1.67 7.86
N GLY A 184 -15.85 1.39 8.53
CA GLY A 184 -16.06 1.80 9.91
C GLY A 184 -15.49 0.75 10.86
N GLY A 185 -14.88 1.21 11.95
CA GLY A 185 -14.30 0.35 12.99
C GLY A 185 -12.96 0.87 13.50
N HIS A 186 -12.44 0.21 14.53
CA HIS A 186 -11.18 0.56 15.16
C HIS A 186 -10.06 -0.36 14.67
N THR A 187 -8.95 0.23 14.23
CA THR A 187 -7.70 -0.43 13.87
C THR A 187 -6.56 0.60 13.94
N GLU A 188 -5.32 0.14 13.84
CA GLU A 188 -4.13 0.98 13.82
C GLU A 188 -3.55 1.08 12.41
N GLU A 189 -2.88 2.20 12.13
CA GLU A 189 -2.11 2.35 10.89
C GLU A 189 -1.01 1.29 10.80
N SER A 190 -0.67 0.91 9.58
CA SER A 190 0.28 -0.17 9.24
C SER A 190 -0.17 -1.59 9.56
N ASN A 191 -1.34 -1.80 10.20
CA ASN A 191 -1.88 -3.15 10.38
C ASN A 191 -2.22 -3.81 9.04
N LEU A 192 -1.98 -5.11 8.93
CA LEU A 192 -2.39 -5.93 7.80
C LEU A 192 -3.91 -6.11 7.77
N VAL A 193 -4.48 -6.05 6.57
CA VAL A 193 -5.92 -6.15 6.32
C VAL A 193 -6.18 -7.23 5.28
N LYS A 194 -6.97 -8.24 5.65
CA LYS A 194 -7.63 -9.11 4.66
C LYS A 194 -8.97 -8.51 4.27
N ILE A 195 -9.11 -8.09 3.02
CA ILE A 195 -10.38 -7.55 2.49
C ILE A 195 -11.57 -8.49 2.73
N SER A 196 -11.35 -9.81 2.69
CA SER A 196 -12.39 -10.82 2.91
C SER A 196 -12.96 -10.84 4.32
N VAL A 197 -12.22 -10.36 5.33
CA VAL A 197 -12.68 -10.35 6.74
C VAL A 197 -13.18 -8.98 7.19
N VAL A 198 -12.88 -7.92 6.43
CA VAL A 198 -13.44 -6.59 6.71
C VAL A 198 -14.95 -6.64 6.47
N GLY A 199 -15.72 -6.15 7.45
CA GLY A 199 -17.18 -6.07 7.36
C GLY A 199 -17.68 -5.05 6.33
N LYS A 200 -18.69 -4.25 6.73
CA LYS A 200 -19.24 -3.20 5.86
C LYS A 200 -18.16 -2.20 5.46
N ARG A 201 -17.95 -2.07 4.15
CA ARG A 201 -16.94 -1.20 3.53
C ARG A 201 -17.43 -0.64 2.21
N MET A 202 -16.82 0.45 1.76
CA MET A 202 -17.05 1.04 0.45
C MET A 202 -15.77 1.03 -0.37
N ALA A 203 -15.84 0.51 -1.59
CA ALA A 203 -14.76 0.61 -2.57
C ALA A 203 -14.88 1.93 -3.33
N VAL A 204 -13.78 2.67 -3.43
CA VAL A 204 -13.65 3.91 -4.22
C VAL A 204 -12.56 3.69 -5.25
N ASP A 205 -12.97 3.45 -6.49
CA ASP A 205 -12.10 3.37 -7.65
C ASP A 205 -12.06 4.74 -8.34
N PHE A 206 -10.94 5.43 -8.21
CA PHE A 206 -10.73 6.77 -8.77
C PHE A 206 -10.64 6.74 -10.30
N ARG A 207 -10.12 5.66 -10.88
CA ARG A 207 -10.00 5.49 -12.33
C ARG A 207 -11.35 5.38 -12.99
N THR A 208 -12.22 4.52 -12.45
CA THR A 208 -13.59 4.33 -12.98
C THR A 208 -14.44 5.57 -12.77
N ARG A 209 -14.18 6.34 -11.70
CA ARG A 209 -14.92 7.58 -11.39
C ARG A 209 -14.50 8.78 -12.21
N GLY A 210 -13.24 8.85 -12.64
CA GLY A 210 -12.70 10.01 -13.37
C GLY A 210 -12.72 11.30 -12.55
N ALA A 211 -12.62 11.20 -11.22
CA ALA A 211 -12.60 12.33 -10.30
C ALA A 211 -11.60 12.05 -9.19
N ASP A 212 -10.83 13.06 -8.77
CA ASP A 212 -9.79 12.94 -7.74
C ASP A 212 -10.29 13.23 -6.31
N ASP A 213 -11.49 13.78 -6.16
CA ASP A 213 -12.17 14.01 -4.87
C ASP A 213 -13.52 13.28 -4.86
N VAL A 214 -13.74 12.48 -3.83
CA VAL A 214 -14.96 11.68 -3.65
C VAL A 214 -15.54 11.95 -2.27
N THR A 215 -16.85 12.19 -2.21
CA THR A 215 -17.59 12.28 -0.95
C THR A 215 -18.48 11.04 -0.74
N LEU A 216 -18.39 10.47 0.45
CA LEU A 216 -19.20 9.38 0.97
C LEU A 216 -20.06 9.87 2.12
N VAL A 217 -21.24 9.29 2.27
CA VAL A 217 -22.09 9.42 3.47
C VAL A 217 -22.24 8.04 4.10
N GLN A 218 -21.95 7.92 5.40
CA GLN A 218 -22.27 6.71 6.15
C GLN A 218 -23.57 6.91 6.93
N ASN A 219 -24.59 6.11 6.63
CA ASN A 219 -25.92 6.19 7.23
C ASN A 219 -26.00 5.45 8.58
N GLU A 220 -27.09 5.64 9.32
CA GLU A 220 -27.37 4.98 10.61
C GLU A 220 -27.33 3.44 10.54
N ASP A 221 -27.69 2.85 9.40
CA ASP A 221 -27.60 1.40 9.18
C ASP A 221 -26.16 0.93 8.89
N GLY A 222 -25.18 1.83 8.91
CA GLY A 222 -23.78 1.59 8.62
C GLY A 222 -23.45 1.43 7.13
N SER A 223 -24.42 1.60 6.24
CA SER A 223 -24.18 1.62 4.78
C SER A 223 -23.44 2.89 4.37
N PHE A 224 -22.64 2.78 3.31
CA PHE A 224 -22.00 3.91 2.66
C PHE A 224 -22.69 4.18 1.32
N ILE A 225 -22.87 5.45 0.98
CA ILE A 225 -23.32 5.88 -0.34
C ILE A 225 -22.42 6.99 -0.88
N PHE A 226 -22.28 7.06 -2.19
CA PHE A 226 -21.65 8.20 -2.85
C PHE A 226 -22.60 9.38 -2.85
N GLN A 227 -22.04 10.58 -2.67
CA GLN A 227 -22.78 11.83 -2.81
C GLN A 227 -22.50 12.48 -4.17
#